data_AF-A0A3D1BTE4-F1
#
_entry.id   AF-A0A3D1BTE4-F1
#
_cell.length_a   1.000
_cell.length_b   1.000
_cell.length_c   1.000
_cell.angle_alpha   90.00
_cell.angle_beta   90.00
_cell.angle_gamma   90.00
#
_symmetry.space_group_name_H-M   'P 1'
#
loop_
_entity.id
_entity.type
_entity.pdbx_description
1 polymer ?
#
loop_
_entity_poly.entity_id
_entity_poly.type
_entity_poly.pdbx_seq_one_letter_code
_entity_poly.pdbx_strand_id
1 'polypeptide(L)'
;MSDKKEQPKKGKETKRLPLKEGKFSGNGHTFTIVDTMCIARWTQLENFQDLLGWGRSFDDLFRQLHKAYELMDEGKQNEPRIIIHNILTGMKQKLEQRYHPALMLCTLFIIREDEDQTIYNEEFMKEKIKDWTIEGYDINDFFQLAWTLVPGFIKHYQDDMADTLNQLTPEQLEALSKEK
;
A
#
# COMPACT_ATOMS: atom_id res chain seq x y z
N MET A 1 -47.22 -18.78 -19.46
CA MET A 1 -45.84 -19.05 -19.00
C MET A 1 -45.20 -17.71 -18.72
N SER A 2 -45.00 -17.37 -17.45
CA SER A 2 -44.46 -16.07 -17.04
C SER A 2 -43.01 -16.31 -16.65
N ASP A 3 -42.11 -15.80 -17.48
CA ASP A 3 -40.66 -15.82 -17.25
C ASP A 3 -40.34 -15.02 -15.98
N LYS A 4 -40.04 -15.73 -14.90
CA LYS A 4 -39.43 -15.15 -13.71
C LYS A 4 -38.00 -14.75 -14.10
N LYS A 5 -37.78 -13.48 -14.40
CA LYS A 5 -36.44 -12.88 -14.42
C LYS A 5 -35.81 -13.08 -13.05
N GLU A 6 -34.80 -13.95 -13.03
CA GLU A 6 -33.91 -14.16 -11.89
C GLU A 6 -33.24 -12.82 -11.58
N GLN A 7 -33.50 -12.26 -10.39
CA GLN A 7 -32.81 -11.07 -9.93
C GLN A 7 -31.34 -11.42 -9.65
N PRO A 8 -30.37 -10.54 -10.00
CA PRO A 8 -28.97 -10.79 -9.73
C PRO A 8 -28.73 -10.93 -8.23
N LYS A 9 -28.05 -12.00 -7.82
CA LYS A 9 -27.69 -12.27 -6.42
C LYS A 9 -26.85 -11.10 -5.90
N LYS A 10 -27.38 -10.39 -4.89
CA LYS A 10 -26.70 -9.30 -4.18
C LYS A 10 -25.33 -9.83 -3.67
N GLY A 11 -24.22 -9.31 -4.20
CA GLY A 11 -22.88 -9.70 -3.79
C GLY A 11 -22.68 -9.43 -2.29
N LYS A 12 -21.89 -10.27 -1.60
CA LYS A 12 -21.50 -10.00 -0.21
C LYS A 12 -20.80 -8.64 -0.14
N GLU A 13 -21.27 -7.74 0.71
CA GLU A 13 -20.62 -6.46 1.00
C GLU A 13 -19.25 -6.70 1.67
N THR A 14 -18.26 -5.85 1.35
CA THR A 14 -16.91 -5.90 1.94
C THR A 14 -16.95 -5.54 3.42
N LYS A 15 -16.15 -6.22 4.24
CA LYS A 15 -16.06 -5.94 5.67
C LYS A 15 -15.17 -4.74 5.94
N ARG A 16 -15.55 -3.92 6.91
CA ARG A 16 -14.78 -2.74 7.33
C ARG A 16 -13.86 -3.06 8.50
N LEU A 17 -12.67 -2.47 8.51
CA LEU A 17 -11.71 -2.60 9.61
C LEU A 17 -12.12 -1.66 10.77
N PRO A 18 -12.26 -2.14 12.01
CA PRO A 18 -12.61 -1.31 13.16
C PRO A 18 -11.38 -0.55 13.68
N LEU A 19 -10.97 0.49 12.94
CA LEU A 19 -9.76 1.28 13.21
C LEU A 19 -9.77 1.97 14.58
N LYS A 20 -10.94 2.26 15.15
CA LYS A 20 -11.07 2.93 16.46
C LYS A 20 -10.90 1.96 17.62
N GLU A 21 -11.48 0.78 17.50
CA GLU A 21 -11.44 -0.27 18.51
C GLU A 21 -10.08 -0.97 18.51
N GLY A 22 -9.38 -0.95 17.37
CA GLY A 22 -8.06 -1.55 17.20
C GLY A 22 -8.07 -3.07 17.36
N LYS A 23 -9.23 -3.73 17.35
CA LYS A 23 -9.36 -5.18 17.48
C LYS A 23 -10.40 -5.73 16.51
N PHE A 24 -10.07 -6.82 15.83
CA PHE A 24 -10.96 -7.46 14.87
C PHE A 24 -10.67 -8.96 14.74
N SER A 25 -11.47 -9.66 13.94
CA SER A 25 -11.29 -11.10 13.71
C SER A 25 -11.30 -11.44 12.22
N GLY A 26 -10.49 -12.41 11.81
CA GLY A 26 -10.44 -12.86 10.41
C GLY A 26 -9.98 -14.29 10.32
N ASN A 27 -10.68 -15.11 9.54
CA ASN A 27 -10.39 -16.52 9.32
C ASN A 27 -10.18 -17.34 10.62
N GLY A 28 -10.92 -17.00 11.68
CA GLY A 28 -10.83 -17.66 12.99
C GLY A 28 -9.79 -17.08 13.96
N HIS A 29 -9.01 -16.08 13.52
CA HIS A 29 -8.00 -15.41 14.31
C HIS A 29 -8.49 -14.06 14.86
N THR A 30 -7.86 -13.57 15.92
CA THR A 30 -8.08 -12.28 16.56
C THR A 30 -6.88 -11.36 16.37
N PHE A 31 -7.11 -10.23 15.72
CA PHE A 31 -6.09 -9.24 15.42
C PHE A 31 -6.20 -8.02 16.33
N THR A 32 -5.06 -7.47 16.74
CA THR A 32 -4.94 -6.21 17.48
C THR A 32 -4.03 -5.24 16.73
N ILE A 33 -4.49 -4.01 16.52
CA ILE A 33 -3.70 -2.89 16.00
C ILE A 33 -2.92 -2.30 17.17
N VAL A 34 -1.59 -2.26 17.05
CA VAL A 34 -0.68 -1.70 18.06
C VAL A 34 0.03 -0.46 17.51
N ASP A 35 0.55 0.38 18.41
CA ASP A 35 1.32 1.59 18.10
C ASP A 35 2.82 1.47 18.43
N THR A 36 3.26 0.29 18.86
CA THR A 36 4.64 -0.01 19.24
C THR A 36 5.18 -1.19 18.45
N MET A 37 6.50 -1.23 18.24
CA MET A 37 7.16 -2.37 17.60
C MET A 37 8.56 -2.61 18.13
N CYS A 38 9.05 -3.84 17.94
CA CYS A 38 10.44 -4.19 18.24
C CYS A 38 11.40 -3.71 17.15
N ILE A 39 12.71 -3.73 17.45
CA ILE A 39 13.78 -3.33 16.52
C ILE A 39 13.75 -4.16 15.24
N ALA A 40 13.52 -5.47 15.32
CA ALA A 40 13.50 -6.34 14.14
C ALA A 40 12.38 -5.96 13.15
N ARG A 41 11.22 -5.53 13.67
CA ARG A 41 10.10 -5.03 12.86
C ARG A 41 10.35 -3.62 12.35
N TRP A 42 11.05 -2.79 13.12
CA TRP A 42 11.45 -1.46 12.69
C TRP A 42 12.30 -1.50 11.43
N THR A 43 13.29 -2.39 11.36
CA THR A 43 14.09 -2.57 10.15
C THR A 43 13.23 -2.93 8.92
N GLN A 44 12.14 -3.67 9.11
CA GLN A 44 11.22 -3.98 8.01
C GLN A 44 10.28 -2.84 7.67
N LEU A 45 9.92 -2.02 8.66
CA LEU A 45 9.15 -0.81 8.43
C LEU A 45 9.88 0.10 7.44
N GLU A 46 11.18 0.32 7.64
CA GLU A 46 12.01 1.13 6.74
C GLU A 46 12.00 0.56 5.32
N ASN A 47 12.21 -0.76 5.17
CA ASN A 47 12.15 -1.44 3.88
C ASN A 47 10.79 -1.29 3.18
N PHE A 48 9.68 -1.38 3.92
CA PHE A 48 8.33 -1.29 3.37
C PHE A 48 7.92 0.15 3.08
N GLN A 49 8.39 1.12 3.87
CA GLN A 49 8.21 2.54 3.60
C GLN A 49 8.89 2.94 2.29
N ASP A 50 10.12 2.46 2.06
CA ASP A 50 10.81 2.69 0.79
C ASP A 50 10.05 2.07 -0.38
N LEU A 51 9.56 0.83 -0.20
CA LEU A 51 8.77 0.16 -1.23
C LEU A 51 7.43 0.85 -1.50
N LEU A 52 6.76 1.37 -0.46
CA LEU A 52 5.48 2.07 -0.56
C LEU A 52 5.64 3.46 -1.20
N GLY A 53 6.67 4.20 -0.81
CA GLY A 53 6.93 5.55 -1.31
C GLY A 53 7.52 5.57 -2.71
N TRP A 54 8.38 4.60 -3.04
CA TRP A 54 9.19 4.66 -4.26
C TRP A 54 8.94 3.51 -5.25
N GLY A 55 8.16 2.49 -4.86
CA GLY A 55 7.91 1.30 -5.68
C GLY A 55 9.16 0.42 -5.93
N ARG A 56 10.27 0.69 -5.23
CA ARG A 56 11.59 0.03 -5.39
C ARG A 56 12.31 -0.05 -4.05
N SER A 57 13.33 -0.90 -3.94
CA SER A 57 14.20 -0.93 -2.75
C SER A 57 15.20 0.23 -2.76
N PHE A 58 15.63 0.65 -1.58
CA PHE A 58 16.68 1.66 -1.40
C PHE A 58 17.95 1.34 -2.19
N ASP A 59 18.43 0.10 -2.16
CA ASP A 59 19.65 -0.31 -2.87
C ASP A 59 19.57 -0.09 -4.40
N ASP A 60 18.40 -0.35 -5.00
CA ASP A 60 18.21 -0.11 -6.44
C ASP A 60 18.18 1.39 -6.74
N LEU A 61 17.51 2.17 -5.89
CA LEU A 61 17.45 3.63 -6.01
C LEU A 61 18.84 4.26 -5.87
N PHE A 62 19.57 3.90 -4.81
CA PHE A 62 20.92 4.40 -4.54
C PHE A 62 21.87 4.09 -5.69
N ARG A 63 21.88 2.84 -6.18
CA ARG A 63 22.72 2.44 -7.31
C ARG A 63 22.41 3.22 -8.58
N GLN A 64 21.13 3.42 -8.90
CA GLN A 64 20.75 4.14 -10.11
C GLN A 64 21.06 5.64 -10.01
N LEU A 65 20.85 6.26 -8.85
CA LEU A 65 21.22 7.66 -8.62
C LEU A 65 22.74 7.85 -8.62
N HIS A 66 23.50 6.93 -8.02
CA HIS A 66 24.97 6.96 -8.06
C HIS A 66 25.48 6.86 -9.50
N LYS A 67 24.93 5.95 -10.29
CA LYS A 67 25.27 5.83 -11.71
C LYS A 67 24.94 7.10 -12.49
N ALA A 68 23.79 7.73 -12.21
CA ALA A 68 23.44 9.00 -12.84
C ALA A 68 24.44 10.11 -12.46
N TYR A 69 24.90 10.12 -11.20
CA TYR A 69 25.91 11.05 -10.71
C TYR A 69 27.26 10.87 -11.41
N GLU A 70 27.78 9.64 -11.50
CA GLU A 70 29.04 9.35 -12.22
C GLU A 70 28.96 9.77 -13.69
N LEU A 71 27.84 9.48 -14.37
CA LEU A 71 27.63 9.87 -15.76
C LEU A 71 27.56 11.40 -15.96
N MET A 72 27.06 12.15 -14.96
CA MET A 72 27.11 13.61 -14.98
C MET A 72 28.55 14.13 -14.85
N ASP A 73 29.36 13.51 -13.97
CA ASP A 73 30.77 13.87 -13.78
C ASP A 73 31.62 13.55 -15.02
N GLU A 74 31.27 12.48 -15.75
CA GLU A 74 31.83 12.15 -17.07
C GLU A 74 31.37 13.09 -18.22
N GLY A 75 30.52 14.07 -17.93
CA GLY A 75 30.01 15.04 -18.92
C GLY A 75 28.90 14.50 -19.84
N LYS A 76 28.34 13.31 -19.56
CA LYS A 76 27.25 12.73 -20.36
C LYS A 76 25.92 13.30 -19.89
N GLN A 77 25.39 14.30 -20.61
CA GLN A 77 24.21 15.08 -20.18
C GLN A 77 22.85 14.35 -20.32
N ASN A 78 22.72 13.43 -21.28
CA ASN A 78 21.41 12.85 -21.64
C ASN A 78 21.08 11.57 -20.86
N GLU A 79 22.07 10.74 -20.57
CA GLU A 79 21.87 9.43 -19.91
C GLU A 79 21.44 9.56 -18.43
N PRO A 80 22.01 10.46 -17.61
CA PRO A 80 21.52 10.73 -16.26
C PRO A 80 20.05 11.16 -16.24
N ARG A 81 19.63 11.99 -17.21
CA ARG A 81 18.23 12.45 -17.32
C ARG A 81 17.28 11.29 -17.58
N ILE A 82 17.67 10.33 -18.43
CA ILE A 82 16.88 9.12 -18.68
C ILE A 82 16.79 8.26 -17.42
N ILE A 83 17.89 8.10 -16.68
CA ILE A 83 17.89 7.34 -15.42
C ILE A 83 16.96 7.99 -14.39
N ILE A 84 17.09 9.30 -14.17
CA ILE A 84 16.23 10.06 -13.25
C ILE A 84 14.77 9.99 -13.70
N HIS A 85 14.50 10.15 -15.00
CA HIS A 85 13.15 10.05 -15.54
C HIS A 85 12.54 8.66 -15.30
N ASN A 86 13.31 7.59 -15.52
CA ASN A 86 12.86 6.21 -15.28
C ASN A 86 12.62 5.90 -13.80
N ILE A 87 13.37 6.53 -12.91
CA ILE A 87 13.13 6.49 -11.47
C ILE A 87 11.77 7.14 -11.18
N LEU A 88 11.55 8.38 -11.65
CA LEU A 88 10.31 9.13 -11.44
C LEU A 88 9.06 8.46 -12.05
N THR A 89 9.18 7.87 -13.25
CA THR A 89 8.06 7.13 -13.88
C THR A 89 7.86 5.75 -13.26
N GLY A 90 8.94 5.10 -12.82
CA GLY A 90 8.86 3.83 -12.11
C GLY A 90 8.15 3.92 -10.77
N MET A 91 8.30 5.05 -10.06
CA MET A 91 7.51 5.36 -8.85
C MET A 91 6.00 5.36 -9.15
N LYS A 92 5.60 5.67 -10.38
CA LYS A 92 4.19 5.66 -10.81
C LYS A 92 3.67 4.30 -11.26
N GLN A 93 4.53 3.30 -11.53
CA GLN A 93 4.16 2.17 -12.40
C GLN A 93 4.54 0.75 -11.95
N LYS A 94 4.97 0.48 -10.71
CA LYS A 94 5.32 -0.91 -10.31
C LYS A 94 4.55 -1.43 -9.10
N LEU A 95 3.59 -2.32 -9.39
CA LEU A 95 2.83 -3.16 -8.45
C LEU A 95 2.80 -4.64 -8.89
N GLU A 96 3.81 -5.13 -9.61
CA GLU A 96 3.78 -6.52 -10.09
C GLU A 96 4.64 -7.48 -9.25
N GLN A 97 3.98 -8.57 -8.84
CA GLN A 97 4.49 -9.77 -8.16
C GLN A 97 4.79 -9.71 -6.64
N ARG A 98 4.33 -8.69 -5.92
CA ARG A 98 4.38 -8.69 -4.43
C ARG A 98 3.03 -8.28 -3.86
N TYR A 99 2.75 -8.70 -2.62
CA TYR A 99 1.67 -8.10 -1.85
C TYR A 99 1.83 -6.58 -1.83
N HIS A 100 0.71 -5.85 -1.85
CA HIS A 100 0.76 -4.39 -1.88
C HIS A 100 1.57 -3.88 -0.67
N PRO A 101 2.56 -2.98 -0.84
CA PRO A 101 3.43 -2.55 0.26
C PRO A 101 2.66 -1.99 1.47
N ALA A 102 1.53 -1.34 1.24
CA ALA A 102 0.62 -0.91 2.30
C ALA A 102 0.10 -2.06 3.17
N LEU A 103 -0.24 -3.22 2.57
CA LEU A 103 -0.66 -4.41 3.31
C LEU A 103 0.51 -4.99 4.11
N MET A 104 1.70 -5.04 3.50
CA MET A 104 2.92 -5.49 4.18
C MET A 104 3.21 -4.60 5.39
N LEU A 105 3.09 -3.28 5.24
CA LEU A 105 3.27 -2.31 6.31
C LEU A 105 2.23 -2.49 7.43
N CYS A 106 0.96 -2.69 7.08
CA CYS A 106 -0.09 -3.00 8.05
C CYS A 106 0.23 -4.26 8.86
N THR A 107 0.88 -5.28 8.28
CA THR A 107 1.24 -6.50 9.03
C THR A 107 2.21 -6.24 10.20
N LEU A 108 2.96 -5.14 10.20
CA LEU A 108 3.87 -4.82 11.30
C LEU A 108 3.12 -4.33 12.54
N PHE A 109 1.95 -3.73 12.35
CA PHE A 109 1.13 -3.11 13.39
C PHE A 109 -0.14 -3.90 13.71
N ILE A 110 -0.56 -4.80 12.82
CA ILE A 110 -1.68 -5.73 13.06
C ILE A 110 -1.12 -7.05 13.58
N ILE A 111 -1.32 -7.30 14.86
CA ILE A 111 -0.78 -8.45 15.61
C ILE A 111 -1.85 -9.53 15.75
N ARG A 112 -1.55 -10.74 15.30
CA ARG A 112 -2.38 -11.92 15.55
C ARG A 112 -2.14 -12.43 16.98
N GLU A 113 -3.14 -13.03 17.61
CA GLU A 113 -3.09 -13.46 19.02
C GLU A 113 -1.95 -14.43 19.35
N ASP A 114 -1.49 -15.19 18.37
CA ASP A 114 -0.42 -16.20 18.44
C ASP A 114 0.93 -15.70 17.89
N GLU A 115 1.04 -14.40 17.58
CA GLU A 115 2.21 -13.80 16.94
C GLU A 115 3.31 -13.39 17.93
N ASP A 116 4.56 -13.82 17.66
CA ASP A 116 5.73 -13.30 18.36
C ASP A 116 6.11 -11.91 17.83
N GLN A 117 5.91 -10.89 18.67
CA GLN A 117 6.17 -9.49 18.34
C GLN A 117 7.66 -9.13 18.30
N THR A 118 8.57 -10.00 18.74
CA THR A 118 10.01 -9.73 18.79
C THR A 118 10.75 -10.09 17.49
N ILE A 119 10.08 -10.78 16.58
CA ILE A 119 10.63 -11.21 15.30
C ILE A 119 9.78 -10.71 14.12
N TYR A 120 10.40 -10.69 12.94
CA TYR A 120 9.70 -10.59 11.67
C TYR A 120 9.75 -11.96 10.98
N ASN A 121 8.59 -12.42 10.51
CA ASN A 121 8.45 -13.65 9.74
C ASN A 121 7.62 -13.35 8.49
N GLU A 122 8.24 -13.51 7.32
CA GLU A 122 7.60 -13.26 6.03
C GLU A 122 6.41 -14.20 5.79
N GLU A 123 6.49 -15.47 6.21
CA GLU A 123 5.36 -16.40 6.03
C GLU A 123 4.17 -15.98 6.87
N PHE A 124 4.41 -15.53 8.11
CA PHE A 124 3.36 -15.03 8.99
C PHE A 124 2.69 -13.77 8.42
N MET A 125 3.45 -12.87 7.80
CA MET A 125 2.90 -11.73 7.05
C MET A 125 1.95 -12.21 5.93
N LYS A 126 2.34 -13.24 5.15
CA LYS A 126 1.50 -13.78 4.06
C LYS A 126 0.22 -14.42 4.59
N GLU A 127 0.32 -15.17 5.69
CA GLU A 127 -0.84 -15.76 6.37
C GLU A 127 -1.85 -14.70 6.79
N LYS A 128 -1.40 -13.62 7.45
CA LYS A 128 -2.30 -12.53 7.87
C LYS A 128 -3.03 -11.90 6.69
N ILE A 129 -2.31 -11.60 5.60
CA ILE A 129 -2.93 -11.01 4.41
C ILE A 129 -3.94 -11.98 3.79
N LYS A 130 -3.64 -13.28 3.78
CA LYS A 130 -4.57 -14.33 3.32
C LYS A 130 -5.82 -14.38 4.20
N ASP A 131 -5.68 -14.30 5.52
CA ASP A 131 -6.81 -14.29 6.46
C ASP A 131 -7.73 -13.09 6.18
N TRP A 132 -7.16 -11.90 5.98
CA TRP A 132 -7.93 -10.69 5.65
C TRP A 132 -8.63 -10.79 4.30
N THR A 133 -7.97 -11.44 3.33
CA THR A 133 -8.51 -11.68 1.98
C THR A 133 -9.69 -12.63 2.02
N ILE A 134 -9.59 -13.74 2.76
CA ILE A 134 -10.66 -14.74 2.92
C ILE A 134 -11.86 -14.10 3.63
N GLU A 135 -11.61 -13.29 4.65
CA GLU A 135 -12.65 -12.62 5.41
C GLU A 135 -13.39 -11.54 4.61
N GLY A 136 -12.77 -11.06 3.52
CA GLY A 136 -13.34 -10.07 2.61
C GLY A 136 -13.26 -8.64 3.13
N TYR A 137 -12.17 -8.28 3.81
CA TYR A 137 -11.96 -6.92 4.27
C TYR A 137 -11.70 -5.93 3.13
N ASP A 138 -12.18 -4.70 3.30
CA ASP A 138 -12.03 -3.60 2.36
C ASP A 138 -10.59 -3.08 2.35
N ILE A 139 -9.95 -3.07 1.17
CA ILE A 139 -8.57 -2.64 1.01
C ILE A 139 -8.35 -1.18 1.41
N ASN A 140 -9.37 -0.32 1.29
CA ASN A 140 -9.24 1.10 1.60
C ASN A 140 -8.96 1.33 3.08
N ASP A 141 -9.46 0.48 3.98
CA ASP A 141 -9.20 0.62 5.40
C ASP A 141 -7.72 0.29 5.73
N PHE A 142 -7.11 -0.64 5.00
CA PHE A 142 -5.67 -0.91 5.11
C PHE A 142 -4.82 0.23 4.54
N PHE A 143 -5.26 0.85 3.45
CA PHE A 143 -4.57 2.04 2.93
C PHE A 143 -4.66 3.21 3.92
N GLN A 144 -5.83 3.46 4.52
CA GLN A 144 -5.99 4.45 5.58
C GLN A 144 -5.05 4.18 6.75
N LEU A 145 -4.98 2.94 7.22
CA LEU A 145 -4.05 2.56 8.28
C LEU A 145 -2.59 2.76 7.84
N ALA A 146 -2.19 2.28 6.66
CA ALA A 146 -0.82 2.45 6.19
C ALA A 146 -0.39 3.93 6.11
N TRP A 147 -1.29 4.84 5.72
CA TRP A 147 -0.99 6.27 5.64
C TRP A 147 -0.77 6.94 6.99
N THR A 148 -1.42 6.48 8.06
CA THR A 148 -1.18 7.01 9.41
C THR A 148 0.16 6.54 9.99
N LEU A 149 0.72 5.46 9.44
CA LEU A 149 1.92 4.80 9.93
C LEU A 149 3.22 5.27 9.24
N VAL A 150 3.13 6.09 8.19
CA VAL A 150 4.30 6.66 7.50
C VAL A 150 4.38 8.17 7.73
N PRO A 151 5.29 8.65 8.61
CA PRO A 151 5.51 10.07 8.84
C PRO A 151 5.81 10.82 7.53
N GLY A 152 5.08 11.91 7.25
CA GLY A 152 5.28 12.75 6.06
C GLY A 152 4.57 12.27 4.78
N PHE A 153 4.06 11.04 4.73
CA PHE A 153 3.39 10.50 3.53
C PHE A 153 2.07 11.22 3.21
N ILE A 154 1.29 11.57 4.24
CA ILE A 154 0.00 12.29 4.08
C ILE A 154 0.17 13.57 3.26
N LYS A 155 1.30 14.28 3.43
CA LYS A 155 1.57 15.53 2.72
C LYS A 155 1.73 15.30 1.22
N HIS A 156 2.55 14.33 0.82
CA HIS A 156 2.80 14.02 -0.60
C HIS A 156 1.59 13.38 -1.28
N TYR A 157 0.85 12.52 -0.59
CA TYR A 157 -0.35 11.88 -1.14
C TYR A 157 -1.50 12.88 -1.35
N GLN A 158 -1.68 13.85 -0.44
CA GLN A 158 -2.67 14.92 -0.62
C GLN A 158 -2.35 15.78 -1.83
N ASP A 159 -1.07 16.09 -2.07
CA ASP A 159 -0.62 16.85 -3.24
C ASP A 159 -0.90 16.04 -4.54
N ASP A 160 -0.56 14.75 -4.57
CA ASP A 160 -0.79 13.87 -5.73
C ASP A 160 -2.28 13.63 -6.02
N MET A 161 -3.10 13.45 -4.97
CA MET A 161 -4.56 13.33 -5.12
C MET A 161 -5.19 14.63 -5.61
N ALA A 162 -4.77 15.77 -5.08
CA ALA A 162 -5.24 17.08 -5.51
C ALA A 162 -4.87 17.33 -6.97
N ASP A 163 -3.65 17.01 -7.38
CA ASP A 163 -3.21 17.11 -8.77
C ASP A 163 -4.00 16.18 -9.70
N THR A 164 -4.31 14.96 -9.26
CA THR A 164 -5.13 14.02 -10.02
C THR A 164 -6.56 14.55 -10.19
N LEU A 165 -7.18 15.08 -9.13
CA LEU A 165 -8.50 15.71 -9.20
C LEU A 165 -8.52 16.95 -10.10
N ASN A 166 -7.46 17.74 -10.09
CA ASN A 166 -7.31 18.93 -10.93
C ASN A 166 -7.10 18.60 -12.41
N GLN A 167 -6.71 17.35 -12.73
CA GLN A 167 -6.55 16.84 -14.09
C GLN A 167 -7.82 16.16 -14.64
N LEU A 168 -8.83 15.91 -13.80
CA LEU A 168 -10.11 15.36 -14.24
C LEU A 168 -10.96 16.43 -14.91
N THR A 169 -11.58 16.08 -16.03
CA THR A 169 -12.55 16.97 -16.67
C THR A 169 -13.82 17.07 -15.82
N PRO A 170 -14.60 18.16 -15.94
CA PRO A 170 -15.88 18.31 -15.25
C PRO A 170 -16.83 17.12 -15.46
N GLU A 171 -16.80 16.51 -16.65
CA GLU A 171 -17.60 15.33 -17.02
C GLU A 171 -17.19 14.08 -16.23
N GLN A 172 -15.89 13.90 -15.98
CA GLN A 172 -15.36 12.79 -15.19
C GLN A 172 -15.68 12.94 -13.69
N LEU A 173 -15.64 14.18 -13.18
CA LEU A 173 -16.07 14.50 -11.81
C LEU A 173 -17.58 14.29 -11.62
N GLU A 174 -18.38 14.61 -12.63
CA GLU A 174 -19.83 14.40 -12.59
C GLU A 174 -20.20 12.91 -12.66
N ALA A 175 -19.42 12.09 -13.37
CA ALA A 175 -19.59 10.63 -13.38
C ALA A 175 -19.32 10.01 -12.00
N LEU A 176 -18.25 10.43 -11.30
CA LEU A 176 -17.89 9.93 -9.97
C LEU A 176 -18.89 10.31 -8.87
N SER A 177 -19.57 11.44 -9.02
CA SER A 177 -20.57 11.90 -8.03
C SER A 177 -21.93 11.24 -8.19
N LYS A 178 -22.21 10.59 -9.33
CA LYS A 178 -23.46 9.87 -9.61
C LYS A 178 -23.44 8.39 -9.19
N GLU A 179 -22.29 7.87 -8.74
CA GLU A 179 -22.13 6.48 -8.27
C GLU A 179 -22.23 6.32 -6.73
N LYS A 180 -22.55 7.40 -5.99
CA LYS A 180 -22.89 7.35 -4.55
C LYS A 180 -24.40 7.23 -4.34
#